data_AF-A0A7K4Q2I6-F1
#
_entry.id   AF-A0A7K4Q2I6-F1
#
_cell.length_a   1.000
_cell.length_b   1.000
_cell.length_c   1.000
_cell.angle_alpha   90.00
_cell.angle_beta   90.00
_cell.angle_gamma   90.00
#
_symmetry.space_group_name_H-M   'P 1'
#
loop_
_entity.id
_entity.type
_entity.pdbx_description
1 polymer ?
#
loop_
_entity_poly.entity_id
_entity_poly.type
_entity_poly.pdbx_seq_one_letter_code
_entity_poly.pdbx_strand_id
1 'polypeptide(L)' 'MKILFLLFSLLLLLARGAAGSRIQCNQRGGFCSSVRCRPPLRTIGRCSDMSVCCK' A
#
# COMPACT_ATOMS: atom_id res chain seq x y z
N MET A 1 -10.83 -30.51 -4.31
CA MET A 1 -10.05 -29.74 -3.29
C MET A 1 -8.81 -29.10 -3.92
N LYS A 2 -8.98 -28.08 -4.76
CA LYS A 2 -7.87 -27.44 -5.51
C LYS A 2 -8.08 -25.92 -5.65
N ILE A 3 -9.34 -25.47 -5.57
CA ILE A 3 -9.76 -24.08 -5.70
C ILE A 3 -9.22 -23.18 -4.56
N LEU A 4 -9.05 -23.73 -3.35
CA LEU A 4 -8.56 -22.97 -2.20
C LEU A 4 -7.12 -22.46 -2.40
N PHE A 5 -6.26 -23.28 -3.01
CA PHE A 5 -4.87 -22.93 -3.31
C PHE A 5 -4.75 -21.85 -4.39
N LEU A 6 -5.66 -21.87 -5.38
CA LEU A 6 -5.71 -20.84 -6.43
C LEU A 6 -6.14 -19.48 -5.84
N LEU A 7 -7.17 -19.47 -4.99
CA LEU A 7 -7.60 -18.27 -4.27
C LEU A 7 -6.48 -17.70 -3.39
N PHE A 8 -5.79 -18.56 -2.62
CA PHE A 8 -4.70 -18.13 -1.77
C PHE A 8 -3.52 -17.53 -2.56
N SER A 9 -3.18 -18.13 -3.69
CA SER A 9 -2.11 -17.63 -4.57
C SER A 9 -2.45 -16.26 -5.16
N LEU A 10 -3.72 -16.06 -5.55
CA LEU A 10 -4.18 -14.77 -6.08
C LEU A 10 -4.15 -13.68 -5.00
N LEU A 11 -4.58 -14.00 -3.77
CA LEU A 11 -4.54 -13.08 -2.63
C LEU A 11 -3.10 -12.68 -2.27
N LEU A 12 -2.15 -13.62 -2.29
CA LEU A 12 -0.74 -13.32 -2.07
C LEU A 12 -0.16 -12.41 -3.15
N LEU A 13 -0.56 -12.59 -4.41
CA LEU A 13 -0.10 -11.75 -5.51
C LEU A 13 -0.63 -10.31 -5.37
N LEU A 14 -1.91 -10.17 -5.00
CA LEU A 14 -2.55 -8.88 -4.73
C LEU A 14 -1.91 -8.17 -3.52
N ALA A 15 -1.59 -8.91 -2.46
CA ALA A 15 -0.91 -8.37 -1.28
C ALA A 15 0.50 -7.85 -1.58
N ARG A 16 1.24 -8.45 -2.53
CA ARG A 16 2.56 -7.97 -2.96
C ARG A 16 2.46 -6.63 -3.70
N GLY A 17 1.43 -6.42 -4.51
CA GLY A 17 1.18 -5.15 -5.19
C GLY A 17 0.94 -3.99 -4.21
N ALA A 18 0.13 -4.22 -3.18
CA ALA A 18 -0.12 -3.25 -2.11
C ALA A 18 1.06 -3.07 -1.14
N ALA A 19 1.89 -4.10 -0.96
CA ALA A 19 3.09 -4.00 -0.14
C ALA A 19 4.20 -3.19 -0.85
N GLY A 20 4.33 -3.30 -2.18
CA GLY A 20 5.38 -2.60 -2.94
C GLY A 20 5.27 -1.07 -2.84
N SER A 21 4.06 -0.53 -2.98
CA SER A 21 3.76 0.90 -2.82
C SER A 21 3.99 1.40 -1.39
N ARG A 22 3.63 0.59 -0.39
CA ARG A 22 3.90 0.90 1.02
C ARG A 22 5.39 0.89 1.36
N ILE A 23 6.14 -0.11 0.89
CA ILE A 23 7.59 -0.18 1.08
C ILE A 23 8.27 0.99 0.38
N GLN A 24 7.86 1.35 -0.83
CA GLN A 24 8.40 2.50 -1.55
C GLN A 24 8.14 3.82 -0.80
N CYS A 25 6.96 4.00 -0.21
CA CYS A 25 6.66 5.14 0.65
C CYS A 25 7.58 5.18 1.88
N ASN A 26 7.78 4.04 2.52
CA ASN A 26 8.62 3.90 3.71
C ASN A 26 10.11 4.16 3.39
N GLN A 27 10.60 3.69 2.25
CA GLN A 27 11.96 3.94 1.75
C GLN A 27 12.21 5.43 1.46
N ARG A 28 11.17 6.17 1.07
CA ARG A 28 11.24 7.64 0.93
C ARG A 28 11.19 8.37 2.27
N GLY A 29 11.08 7.65 3.39
CA GLY A 29 10.91 8.21 4.74
C GLY A 29 9.52 8.80 4.99
N GLY A 30 8.51 8.35 4.25
CA GLY A 30 7.11 8.71 4.45
C GLY A 30 6.31 7.57 5.06
N PHE A 31 5.03 7.83 5.37
CA PHE A 31 4.10 6.82 5.88
C PHE A 31 2.79 6.84 5.11
N CYS A 32 2.06 5.73 5.14
CA CYS A 32 0.77 5.61 4.47
C CYS A 32 -0.37 6.09 5.37
N SER A 33 -1.18 7.01 4.88
CA SER A 33 -2.41 7.51 5.53
C SER A 33 -3.64 7.12 4.70
N SER A 34 -4.74 6.75 5.35
CA SER A 34 -5.93 6.15 4.71
C SER A 34 -6.80 7.13 3.91
N VAL A 35 -6.63 8.44 4.07
CA VAL A 35 -7.51 9.42 3.37
C VAL A 35 -6.70 10.61 2.87
N ARG A 36 -6.00 11.30 3.78
CA ARG A 36 -5.28 12.54 3.50
C ARG A 36 -4.08 12.66 4.44
N CYS A 37 -3.10 13.47 4.06
CA CYS A 37 -2.04 13.87 4.99
C CYS A 37 -2.55 14.97 5.91
N ARG A 38 -2.24 14.89 7.20
CA ARG A 38 -2.51 15.99 8.14
C ARG A 38 -1.40 17.03 8.03
N PRO A 39 -1.71 18.33 7.98
CA PRO A 39 -0.69 19.37 8.06
C PRO A 39 0.19 19.17 9.31
N PRO A 40 1.53 19.37 9.23
CA PRO A 40 2.29 19.97 8.12
C PRO A 40 2.69 19.01 6.99
N LEU A 41 2.35 17.73 7.06
CA LEU A 41 2.77 16.71 6.09
C LEU A 41 2.05 16.90 4.75
N ARG A 42 2.76 16.62 3.66
CA ARG A 42 2.28 16.71 2.28
C ARG A 42 2.17 15.34 1.65
N THR A 43 1.29 15.23 0.65
CA THR A 43 1.14 14.01 -0.13
C THR A 43 2.28 13.94 -1.15
N ILE A 44 3.14 12.94 -1.00
CA ILE A 44 4.28 12.69 -1.89
C ILE A 44 4.05 11.52 -2.85
N GLY A 45 2.92 10.80 -2.71
CA GLY A 45 2.55 9.67 -3.55
C GLY A 45 1.32 8.93 -3.02
N ARG A 46 1.11 7.70 -3.48
CA ARG A 46 0.02 6.82 -3.02
C ARG A 46 0.58 5.47 -2.58
N CYS A 47 0.02 4.93 -1.51
CA CYS A 47 0.31 3.59 -1.01
C CYS A 47 -0.72 2.56 -1.47
N SER A 48 -1.95 2.96 -1.79
CA SER A 48 -2.99 2.10 -2.36
C SER A 48 -4.07 3.00 -2.96
N ASP A 49 -5.12 2.44 -3.56
CA ASP A 49 -6.27 3.22 -4.05
C ASP A 49 -6.90 4.05 -2.92
N MET A 50 -6.95 3.49 -1.71
CA MET A 50 -7.46 4.16 -0.51
C MET A 50 -6.37 4.58 0.47
N SER A 51 -5.12 4.75 0.06
CA SER A 51 -4.12 5.34 0.96
C SER A 51 -3.08 6.18 0.23
N VAL A 52 -2.76 7.31 0.83
CA VAL A 52 -1.78 8.28 0.33
C VAL A 52 -0.48 8.17 1.10
N CYS A 53 0.64 8.39 0.42
CA CYS A 53 1.95 8.46 1.05
C CYS A 53 2.20 9.90 1.52
N CYS A 54 2.46 10.07 2.82
CA CYS A 54 2.64 11.36 3.49
C CYS A 54 4.07 11.53 3.98
N LYS A 55 4.63 12.72 3.76
CA LYS A 55 5.94 13.15 4.27
C LYS A 55 5.97 14.66 4.47
#